data_AF-A0A2D9VRL3-F1
#
_entry.id   AF-A0A2D9VRL3-F1
#
_cell.length_a   1.000
_cell.length_b   1.000
_cell.length_c   1.000
_cell.angle_alpha   90.00
_cell.angle_beta   90.00
_cell.angle_gamma   90.00
#
_symmetry.space_group_name_H-M   'P 1'
#
loop_
_entity.id
_entity.type
_entity.pdbx_description
1 polymer ?
#
loop_
_entity_poly.entity_id
_entity_poly.type
_entity_poly.pdbx_seq_one_letter_code
_entity_poly.pdbx_strand_id
1 'polypeptide(L)'
;WDIIMKLDADLVLPSNYLEHIVNEFTNNSKAGVCGGVCVLENNGIHNIEKQTNLDHVRGAIKAYRRECFQEMGGLIKNMGWDTVDEHHARFNGWDVIVKPKLQVIHQRPTHKEFGYLKAAFRNGQMLYSIRMDFILLIGNCVKILFKSPYVLLALSMFFGYVIALFKRKNYIVSKDLGKFIRRYRYKHFFNRIS
;
A
#
# COMPACT_ATOMS: atom_id res chain seq x y z
N TRP A 1 -24.49 3.49 -6.43
CA TRP A 1 -23.24 2.81 -6.80
C TRP A 1 -22.99 1.75 -5.75
N ASP A 2 -22.43 0.62 -6.13
CA ASP A 2 -22.17 -0.53 -5.24
C ASP A 2 -20.67 -0.82 -5.12
N ILE A 3 -19.94 -0.50 -6.19
CA ILE A 3 -18.49 -0.56 -6.28
C ILE A 3 -17.99 0.81 -6.75
N ILE A 4 -16.91 1.29 -6.15
CA ILE A 4 -16.15 2.43 -6.65
C ILE A 4 -14.74 1.97 -7.01
N MET A 5 -14.26 2.36 -8.18
CA MET A 5 -12.91 2.02 -8.63
C MET A 5 -12.10 3.27 -8.89
N LYS A 6 -10.89 3.29 -8.31
CA LYS A 6 -9.86 4.28 -8.62
C LYS A 6 -8.87 3.66 -9.60
N LEU A 7 -8.65 4.35 -10.70
CA LEU A 7 -7.74 3.98 -11.79
C LEU A 7 -6.81 5.15 -12.09
N ASP A 8 -5.51 4.89 -12.23
CA ASP A 8 -4.61 5.84 -12.88
C ASP A 8 -4.83 5.86 -14.40
N ALA A 9 -4.52 7.00 -15.03
CA ALA A 9 -4.79 7.22 -16.45
C ALA A 9 -3.79 6.53 -17.39
N ASP A 10 -2.67 6.03 -16.88
CA ASP A 10 -1.58 5.40 -17.62
C ASP A 10 -1.58 3.87 -17.50
N LEU A 11 -2.78 3.29 -17.37
CA LEU A 11 -2.99 1.86 -17.19
C LEU A 11 -3.70 1.24 -18.40
N VAL A 12 -3.24 0.06 -18.81
CA VAL A 12 -3.93 -0.78 -19.81
C VAL A 12 -4.49 -2.01 -19.10
N LEU A 13 -5.81 -2.08 -19.02
CA LEU A 13 -6.54 -3.18 -18.40
C LEU A 13 -6.78 -4.31 -19.42
N PRO A 14 -6.74 -5.59 -19.00
CA PRO A 14 -7.22 -6.68 -19.85
C PRO A 14 -8.74 -6.55 -20.05
N SER A 15 -9.25 -7.06 -21.17
CA SER A 15 -10.66 -6.88 -21.59
C SER A 15 -11.67 -7.41 -20.56
N ASN A 16 -11.32 -8.46 -19.83
CA ASN A 16 -12.15 -9.09 -18.79
C ASN A 16 -11.92 -8.53 -17.38
N TYR A 17 -11.14 -7.46 -17.22
CA TYR A 17 -10.72 -6.97 -15.91
C TYR A 17 -11.91 -6.59 -15.01
N LEU A 18 -12.78 -5.71 -15.50
CA LEU A 18 -13.90 -5.18 -14.72
C LEU A 18 -14.92 -6.28 -14.39
N GLU A 19 -15.14 -7.20 -15.31
CA GLU A 19 -15.99 -8.38 -15.09
C GLU A 19 -15.49 -9.21 -13.91
N HIS A 20 -14.19 -9.54 -13.87
CA HIS A 20 -13.62 -10.29 -12.76
C HIS A 20 -13.66 -9.53 -11.43
N ILE A 21 -13.47 -8.20 -11.44
CA ILE A 21 -13.59 -7.39 -10.23
C ILE A 21 -15.04 -7.40 -9.71
N VAL A 22 -16.03 -7.19 -10.58
CA VAL A 22 -17.45 -7.22 -10.21
C VAL A 22 -17.82 -8.62 -9.68
N ASN A 23 -17.41 -9.68 -10.37
CA ASN A 23 -17.65 -11.06 -9.94
C ASN A 23 -17.07 -11.35 -8.55
N GLU A 24 -15.93 -10.75 -8.18
CA GLU A 24 -15.39 -10.92 -6.83
C GLU A 24 -16.31 -10.31 -5.77
N PHE A 25 -16.77 -9.07 -5.98
CA PHE A 25 -17.69 -8.43 -5.04
C PHE A 25 -19.07 -9.10 -5.00
N THR A 26 -19.53 -9.70 -6.10
CA THR A 26 -20.79 -10.44 -6.13
C THR A 26 -20.68 -11.75 -5.34
N ASN A 27 -19.59 -12.50 -5.50
CA ASN A 27 -19.44 -13.83 -4.92
C ASN A 27 -18.85 -13.83 -3.50
N ASN A 28 -18.18 -12.75 -3.09
CA ASN A 28 -17.58 -12.64 -1.78
C ASN A 28 -18.13 -11.41 -1.03
N SER A 29 -19.07 -11.65 -0.13
CA SER A 29 -19.69 -10.60 0.69
C SER A 29 -18.71 -9.89 1.62
N LYS A 30 -17.55 -10.49 1.94
CA LYS A 30 -16.48 -9.88 2.75
C LYS A 30 -15.42 -9.15 1.93
N ALA A 31 -15.44 -9.23 0.60
CA ALA A 31 -14.53 -8.45 -0.23
C ALA A 31 -14.77 -6.95 -0.03
N GLY A 32 -13.83 -6.26 0.61
CA GLY A 32 -13.89 -4.81 0.83
C GLY A 32 -13.01 -4.03 -0.14
N VAL A 33 -11.82 -4.55 -0.45
CA VAL A 33 -10.89 -3.98 -1.43
C VAL A 33 -10.48 -5.08 -2.40
N CYS A 34 -10.52 -4.83 -3.70
CA CYS A 34 -10.09 -5.80 -4.71
C CYS A 34 -9.31 -5.11 -5.83
N GLY A 35 -8.32 -5.80 -6.39
CA GLY A 35 -7.63 -5.36 -7.60
C GLY A 35 -6.67 -6.40 -8.16
N GLY A 36 -6.22 -6.16 -9.38
CA GLY A 36 -5.22 -6.97 -10.06
C GLY A 36 -3.78 -6.66 -9.63
N VAL A 37 -2.83 -7.00 -10.50
CA VAL A 37 -1.40 -6.77 -10.31
C VAL A 37 -0.86 -5.87 -11.43
N CYS A 38 -0.15 -4.80 -11.09
CA CYS A 38 0.54 -3.99 -12.09
C CYS A 38 1.79 -4.71 -12.61
N VAL A 39 1.96 -4.74 -13.93
CA VAL A 39 3.14 -5.25 -14.63
C VAL A 39 3.75 -4.14 -15.48
N LEU A 40 5.06 -4.19 -15.68
CA LEU A 40 5.74 -3.34 -16.67
C LEU A 40 5.88 -4.14 -17.95
N GLU A 41 5.53 -3.53 -19.07
CA GLU A 41 5.77 -4.07 -20.39
C GLU A 41 7.14 -3.59 -20.87
N ASN A 42 8.08 -4.53 -21.03
CA ASN A 42 9.36 -4.28 -21.69
C ASN A 42 9.48 -5.24 -22.86
N ASN A 43 9.52 -4.72 -24.10
CA ASN A 43 9.71 -5.50 -25.32
C ASN A 43 8.73 -6.68 -25.48
N GLY A 44 7.44 -6.50 -25.14
CA GLY A 44 6.42 -7.55 -25.21
C GLY A 44 6.50 -8.61 -24.10
N ILE A 45 7.41 -8.47 -23.14
CA ILE A 45 7.49 -9.35 -21.96
C ILE A 45 6.88 -8.62 -20.75
N HIS A 46 5.81 -9.21 -20.20
CA HIS A 46 5.18 -8.76 -18.96
C HIS A 46 6.06 -9.17 -17.78
N ASN A 47 6.84 -8.23 -17.26
CA ASN A 47 7.55 -8.47 -16.01
C ASN A 47 6.65 -8.03 -14.86
N ILE A 48 6.24 -8.99 -14.02
CA ILE A 48 5.65 -8.67 -12.72
C ILE A 48 6.65 -7.76 -12.01
N GLU A 49 6.21 -6.56 -11.60
CA GLU A 49 7.09 -5.70 -10.79
C GLU A 49 7.55 -6.54 -9.60
N LYS A 50 8.88 -6.71 -9.42
CA LYS A 50 9.51 -7.50 -8.34
C LYS A 50 9.05 -7.13 -6.92
N GLN A 51 8.22 -6.10 -6.78
CA GLN A 51 7.65 -5.58 -5.54
C GLN A 51 6.16 -5.92 -5.35
N THR A 52 5.56 -6.72 -6.24
CA THR A 52 4.16 -7.14 -6.09
C THR A 52 4.02 -8.04 -4.88
N ASN A 53 3.56 -7.47 -3.77
CA ASN A 53 3.12 -8.24 -2.61
C ASN A 53 1.68 -8.70 -2.89
N LEU A 54 1.44 -10.01 -2.92
CA LEU A 54 0.09 -10.56 -3.16
C LEU A 54 -0.89 -10.30 -2.00
N ASP A 55 -0.44 -9.61 -0.96
CA ASP A 55 -1.25 -9.12 0.16
C ASP A 55 -1.56 -7.61 0.05
N HIS A 56 -1.23 -6.95 -1.05
CA HIS A 56 -1.45 -5.51 -1.22
C HIS A 56 -1.94 -5.19 -2.62
N VAL A 57 -3.08 -4.51 -2.72
CA VAL A 57 -3.57 -3.97 -3.98
C VAL A 57 -2.89 -2.62 -4.19
N ARG A 58 -2.26 -2.39 -5.33
CA ARG A 58 -1.60 -1.09 -5.56
C ARG A 58 -2.65 0.02 -5.66
N GLY A 59 -2.37 1.18 -5.05
CA GLY A 59 -3.22 2.36 -5.14
C GLY A 59 -3.58 2.79 -6.56
N ALA A 60 -2.84 2.35 -7.59
CA ALA A 60 -3.13 2.60 -9.00
C ALA A 60 -4.45 1.97 -9.48
N ILE A 61 -4.83 0.80 -8.93
CA ILE A 61 -5.86 -0.10 -9.47
C ILE A 61 -6.77 -0.67 -8.37
N LYS A 62 -7.29 0.18 -7.49
CA LYS A 62 -8.12 -0.26 -6.35
C LYS A 62 -9.60 -0.11 -6.63
N ALA A 63 -10.33 -1.21 -6.49
CA ALA A 63 -11.78 -1.22 -6.37
C ALA A 63 -12.20 -1.44 -4.92
N TYR A 64 -13.30 -0.81 -4.52
CA TYR A 64 -13.85 -0.87 -3.18
C TYR A 64 -15.33 -1.19 -3.24
N ARG A 65 -15.77 -2.05 -2.32
CA ARG A 65 -17.19 -2.18 -1.99
C ARG A 65 -17.66 -0.89 -1.32
N ARG A 66 -18.89 -0.46 -1.60
CA ARG A 66 -19.48 0.77 -1.04
C ARG A 66 -19.45 0.83 0.47
N GLU A 67 -19.92 -0.20 1.14
CA GLU A 67 -20.01 -0.24 2.59
C GLU A 67 -18.63 -0.08 3.23
N CYS A 68 -17.65 -0.86 2.74
CA CYS A 68 -16.24 -0.74 3.12
C CYS A 68 -15.74 0.70 2.91
N PHE A 69 -15.89 1.27 1.71
CA PHE A 69 -15.43 2.62 1.41
C PHE A 69 -16.02 3.69 2.34
N GLN A 70 -17.30 3.58 2.68
CA GLN A 70 -17.99 4.51 3.58
C GLN A 70 -17.51 4.35 5.04
N GLU A 71 -17.35 3.12 5.53
CA GLU A 71 -16.84 2.86 6.89
C GLU A 71 -15.40 3.36 7.10
N MET A 72 -14.59 3.34 6.05
CA MET A 72 -13.23 3.91 6.10
C MET A 72 -13.22 5.45 6.09
N GLY A 73 -14.35 6.09 5.75
CA GLY A 73 -14.43 7.54 5.55
C GLY A 73 -13.86 8.01 4.20
N GLY A 74 -13.78 7.12 3.21
CA GLY A 74 -13.18 7.39 1.90
C GLY A 74 -11.65 7.42 1.90
N LEU A 75 -11.06 7.99 0.84
CA LEU A 75 -9.60 8.05 0.69
C LEU A 75 -9.03 9.31 1.34
N ILE A 76 -7.96 9.15 2.10
CA ILE A 76 -7.24 10.26 2.73
C ILE A 76 -6.24 10.89 1.75
N LYS A 77 -6.09 12.22 1.79
CA LYS A 77 -5.12 12.96 0.96
C LYS A 77 -3.73 13.02 1.61
N ASN A 78 -3.16 11.85 1.91
CA ASN A 78 -1.86 11.72 2.56
C ASN A 78 -0.98 10.69 1.86
N MET A 79 0.34 10.82 2.02
CA MET A 79 1.25 9.80 1.53
C MET A 79 1.02 8.48 2.26
N GLY A 80 0.98 7.37 1.51
CA GLY A 80 0.68 6.04 2.06
C GLY A 80 -0.81 5.78 2.29
N TRP A 81 -1.69 6.59 1.71
CA TRP A 81 -3.15 6.41 1.82
C TRP A 81 -3.60 5.01 1.38
N ASP A 82 -2.94 4.45 0.37
CA ASP A 82 -3.20 3.12 -0.20
C ASP A 82 -2.73 1.97 0.69
N THR A 83 -1.95 2.25 1.72
CA THR A 83 -1.68 1.28 2.77
C THR A 83 -2.68 1.43 3.92
N VAL A 84 -3.14 2.66 4.17
CA VAL A 84 -4.02 3.00 5.29
C VAL A 84 -5.45 2.53 5.03
N ASP A 85 -5.98 2.70 3.83
CA ASP A 85 -7.29 2.17 3.42
C ASP A 85 -7.37 0.65 3.64
N GLU A 86 -6.33 -0.07 3.27
CA GLU A 86 -6.21 -1.51 3.41
C GLU A 86 -6.14 -1.96 4.86
N HIS A 87 -5.51 -1.17 5.71
CA HIS A 87 -5.50 -1.41 7.15
C HIS A 87 -6.86 -1.07 7.77
N HIS A 88 -7.55 -0.04 7.31
CA HIS A 88 -8.92 0.27 7.73
C HIS A 88 -9.89 -0.86 7.34
N ALA A 89 -9.84 -1.32 6.09
CA ALA A 89 -10.66 -2.43 5.60
C ALA A 89 -10.48 -3.66 6.50
N ARG A 90 -9.23 -4.10 6.69
CA ARG A 90 -8.93 -5.25 7.56
C ARG A 90 -9.31 -5.03 9.02
N PHE A 91 -9.16 -3.81 9.53
CA PHE A 91 -9.55 -3.45 10.90
C PHE A 91 -11.07 -3.59 11.11
N ASN A 92 -11.86 -3.25 10.09
CA ASN A 92 -13.31 -3.41 10.08
C ASN A 92 -13.77 -4.82 9.65
N GLY A 93 -12.84 -5.78 9.49
CA GLY A 93 -13.17 -7.16 9.18
C GLY A 93 -13.43 -7.44 7.69
N TRP A 94 -13.10 -6.50 6.80
CA TRP A 94 -13.16 -6.71 5.36
C TRP A 94 -11.90 -7.37 4.82
N ASP A 95 -12.08 -8.16 3.77
CA ASP A 95 -11.01 -8.80 3.02
C ASP A 95 -10.41 -7.84 1.98
N VAL A 96 -9.11 -7.96 1.81
CA VAL A 96 -8.33 -7.28 0.78
C VAL A 96 -7.80 -8.33 -0.19
N ILE A 97 -8.22 -8.22 -1.43
CA ILE A 97 -8.12 -9.32 -2.40
C ILE A 97 -7.28 -8.87 -3.58
N VAL A 98 -6.11 -9.49 -3.73
CA VAL A 98 -5.27 -9.34 -4.92
C VAL A 98 -5.61 -10.49 -5.87
N LYS A 99 -5.88 -10.18 -7.13
CA LYS A 99 -6.11 -11.16 -8.21
C LYS A 99 -4.85 -11.27 -9.08
N PRO A 100 -3.94 -12.24 -8.84
CA PRO A 100 -2.63 -12.26 -9.49
C PRO A 100 -2.70 -12.51 -11.00
N LYS A 101 -3.77 -13.18 -11.45
CA LYS A 101 -4.03 -13.47 -12.86
C LYS A 101 -4.54 -12.24 -13.64
N LEU A 102 -5.02 -11.20 -12.95
CA LEU A 102 -5.46 -9.95 -13.58
C LEU A 102 -4.27 -8.99 -13.67
N GLN A 103 -3.46 -9.16 -14.72
CA GLN A 103 -2.30 -8.31 -14.97
C GLN A 103 -2.72 -7.01 -15.66
N VAL A 104 -2.34 -5.87 -15.09
CA VAL A 104 -2.58 -4.53 -15.62
C VAL A 104 -1.25 -3.93 -16.06
N ILE A 105 -1.13 -3.54 -17.32
CA ILE A 105 0.11 -2.92 -17.81
C ILE A 105 0.15 -1.47 -17.33
N HIS A 106 1.25 -1.09 -16.67
CA HIS A 106 1.52 0.29 -16.29
C HIS A 106 2.46 0.92 -17.33
N GLN A 107 1.98 1.93 -18.05
CA GLN A 107 2.71 2.51 -19.19
C GLN A 107 3.95 3.29 -18.78
N ARG A 108 3.97 3.84 -17.56
CA ARG A 108 5.15 4.52 -16.98
C ARG A 108 5.84 3.66 -15.92
N PRO A 109 7.18 3.60 -15.86
CA PRO A 109 7.86 3.00 -14.72
C PRO A 109 7.48 3.72 -13.42
N THR A 110 7.02 2.98 -12.41
CA THR A 110 6.71 3.56 -11.12
C THR A 110 7.99 4.13 -10.49
N HIS A 111 7.98 5.39 -10.02
CA HIS A 111 9.04 6.05 -9.21
C HIS A 111 10.28 6.62 -9.94
N LYS A 112 10.12 7.71 -10.72
CA LYS A 112 11.26 8.61 -11.05
C LYS A 112 11.09 10.07 -10.68
N GLU A 113 9.98 10.48 -10.04
CA GLU A 113 9.71 11.91 -9.80
C GLU A 113 10.35 12.49 -8.53
N PHE A 114 10.71 11.67 -7.55
CA PHE A 114 11.34 12.15 -6.32
C PHE A 114 12.65 11.39 -6.08
N GLY A 115 13.76 12.12 -5.95
CA GLY A 115 15.06 11.52 -5.61
C GLY A 115 14.96 10.59 -4.40
N TYR A 116 15.69 9.48 -4.44
CA TYR A 116 15.54 8.35 -3.51
C TYR A 116 15.58 8.75 -2.02
N LEU A 117 16.43 9.73 -1.66
CA LEU A 117 16.52 10.26 -0.30
C LEU A 117 15.24 10.97 0.14
N LYS A 118 14.67 11.84 -0.70
CA LYS A 118 13.43 12.56 -0.39
C LYS A 118 12.26 11.58 -0.22
N ALA A 119 12.22 10.52 -1.03
CA ALA A 119 11.23 9.45 -0.89
C ALA A 119 11.41 8.70 0.44
N ALA A 120 12.65 8.32 0.80
CA ALA A 120 12.95 7.67 2.07
C ALA A 120 12.56 8.54 3.28
N PHE A 121 12.91 9.83 3.25
CA PHE A 121 12.52 10.79 4.28
C PHE A 121 11.00 10.88 4.47
N ARG A 122 10.25 11.01 3.36
CA ARG A 122 8.78 11.06 3.42
C ARG A 122 8.18 9.73 3.89
N ASN A 123 8.78 8.60 3.52
CA ASN A 123 8.39 7.29 4.07
C ASN A 123 8.54 7.28 5.59
N GLY A 124 9.65 7.78 6.13
CA GLY A 124 9.84 7.91 7.58
C GLY A 124 8.73 8.71 8.26
N GLN A 125 8.36 9.85 7.67
CA GLN A 125 7.23 10.66 8.15
C GLN A 125 5.90 9.92 8.08
N MET A 126 5.68 9.13 7.03
CA MET A 126 4.50 8.29 6.87
C MET A 126 4.41 7.24 7.97
N LEU A 127 5.51 6.51 8.28
CA LEU A 127 5.54 5.52 9.36
C LEU A 127 5.13 6.14 10.70
N TYR A 128 5.58 7.36 10.99
CA TYR A 128 5.14 8.10 12.17
C TYR A 128 3.65 8.43 12.13
N SER A 129 3.15 8.95 11.00
CA SER A 129 1.74 9.36 10.87
C SER A 129 0.74 8.20 11.03
N ILE A 130 1.15 6.96 10.73
CA ILE A 130 0.34 5.74 10.94
C ILE A 130 0.55 5.12 12.32
N ARG A 131 1.19 5.84 13.26
CA ARG A 131 1.47 5.40 14.64
C ARG A 131 2.31 4.12 14.72
N MET A 132 3.25 3.94 13.78
CA MET A 132 4.24 2.88 13.90
C MET A 132 5.13 3.12 15.13
N ASP A 133 5.70 2.07 15.72
CA ASP A 133 6.65 2.21 16.82
C ASP A 133 8.11 2.17 16.33
N PHE A 134 9.04 2.37 17.27
CA PHE A 134 10.46 2.49 16.97
C PHE A 134 11.09 1.16 16.51
N ILE A 135 10.59 0.02 16.99
CA ILE A 135 11.10 -1.31 16.59
C ILE A 135 10.74 -1.57 15.13
N LEU A 136 9.49 -1.29 14.73
CA LEU A 136 9.08 -1.41 13.33
C LEU A 136 9.78 -0.37 12.43
N LEU A 137 10.09 0.82 12.94
CA LEU A 137 10.95 1.78 12.22
C LEU A 137 12.32 1.16 11.93
N ILE A 138 13.00 0.61 12.95
CA ILE A 138 14.31 -0.04 12.78
C ILE A 138 14.21 -1.17 11.76
N GLY A 139 13.18 -2.02 11.83
CA GLY A 139 12.97 -3.08 10.84
C GLY A 139 12.83 -2.56 9.40
N ASN A 140 12.15 -1.42 9.21
CA ASN A 140 12.06 -0.76 7.89
C ASN A 140 13.40 -0.16 7.44
N CYS A 141 14.16 0.46 8.35
CA CYS A 141 15.51 0.97 8.08
C CYS A 141 16.45 -0.17 7.68
N VAL A 142 16.44 -1.30 8.40
CA VAL A 142 17.25 -2.48 8.05
C VAL A 142 16.87 -3.01 6.67
N LYS A 143 15.57 -3.09 6.36
CA LYS A 143 15.11 -3.54 5.04
C LYS A 143 15.61 -2.67 3.89
N ILE A 144 15.72 -1.35 4.08
CA ILE A 144 16.16 -0.44 3.01
C ILE A 144 17.70 -0.39 2.88
N LEU A 145 18.46 -0.89 3.87
CA LEU A 145 19.92 -1.02 3.77
C LEU A 145 20.39 -1.92 2.62
N PHE A 146 19.51 -2.75 2.07
CA PHE A 146 19.80 -3.61 0.92
C PHE A 146 19.51 -2.94 -0.44
N LYS A 147 19.12 -1.66 -0.46
CA LYS A 147 18.86 -0.89 -1.70
C LYS A 147 19.81 0.29 -1.80
N SER A 148 20.52 0.46 -2.91
CA SER A 148 21.41 1.63 -3.13
C SER A 148 20.62 2.96 -3.09
N PRO A 149 21.12 4.04 -2.47
CA PRO A 149 22.40 4.20 -1.76
C PRO A 149 22.39 3.80 -0.26
N TYR A 150 21.92 2.59 0.03
CA TYR A 150 22.03 1.80 1.27
C TYR A 150 21.83 2.62 2.55
N VAL A 151 22.92 2.95 3.26
CA VAL A 151 22.93 3.63 4.56
C VAL A 151 22.26 5.00 4.50
N LEU A 152 22.46 5.75 3.40
CA LEU A 152 21.86 7.08 3.27
C LEU A 152 20.33 7.03 3.22
N LEU A 153 19.75 5.98 2.62
CA LEU A 153 18.29 5.79 2.61
C LEU A 153 17.77 5.45 4.01
N ALA A 154 18.47 4.58 4.74
CA ALA A 154 18.08 4.21 6.09
C ALA A 154 18.12 5.42 7.04
N LEU A 155 19.20 6.21 6.98
CA LEU A 155 19.34 7.45 7.76
C LEU A 155 18.26 8.46 7.37
N SER A 156 18.02 8.66 6.07
CA SER A 156 17.01 9.60 5.61
C SER A 156 15.60 9.23 6.10
N MET A 157 15.24 7.94 6.05
CA MET A 157 13.99 7.43 6.61
C MET A 157 13.92 7.64 8.13
N PHE A 158 14.99 7.30 8.85
CA PHE A 158 15.07 7.47 10.30
C PHE A 158 14.85 8.93 10.72
N PHE A 159 15.57 9.87 10.10
CA PHE A 159 15.41 11.30 10.37
C PHE A 159 14.01 11.80 9.98
N GLY A 160 13.42 11.28 8.90
CA GLY A 160 12.03 11.57 8.55
C GLY A 160 11.05 11.26 9.68
N TYR A 161 11.20 10.08 10.30
CA TYR A 161 10.38 9.68 11.45
C TYR A 161 10.65 10.55 12.69
N VAL A 162 11.92 10.72 13.06
CA VAL A 162 12.33 11.45 14.26
C VAL A 162 11.91 12.93 14.18
N ILE A 163 12.07 13.56 13.02
CA ILE A 163 11.60 14.94 12.81
C ILE A 163 10.07 15.01 12.91
N ALA A 164 9.33 14.03 12.38
CA ALA A 164 7.88 14.01 12.51
C ALA A 164 7.41 13.86 13.97
N LEU A 165 8.14 13.07 14.76
CA LEU A 165 7.94 12.92 16.21
C LEU A 165 8.18 14.24 16.95
N PHE A 166 9.33 14.88 16.76
CA PHE A 166 9.64 16.16 17.41
C PHE A 166 8.68 17.28 16.99
N LYS A 167 8.29 17.31 15.71
CA LYS A 167 7.29 18.27 15.20
C LYS A 167 5.84 17.90 15.56
N ARG A 168 5.61 16.79 16.26
CA ARG A 168 4.28 16.29 16.63
C ARG A 168 3.31 16.30 15.45
N LYS A 169 3.74 15.80 14.29
CA LYS A 169 2.88 15.75 13.10
C LYS A 169 1.55 15.05 13.43
N ASN A 170 0.47 15.48 12.78
CA ASN A 170 -0.83 14.85 12.95
C ASN A 170 -0.79 13.40 12.49
N TYR A 171 -1.43 12.53 13.28
CA TYR A 171 -1.65 11.14 12.90
C TYR A 171 -2.80 11.06 11.90
N ILE A 172 -2.67 10.19 10.92
CA ILE A 172 -3.70 9.94 9.90
C ILE A 172 -4.57 8.72 10.24
N VAL A 173 -4.30 8.08 11.38
CA VAL A 173 -5.05 6.92 11.88
C VAL A 173 -5.41 7.11 13.36
N SER A 174 -6.53 6.50 13.77
CA SER A 174 -6.94 6.45 15.18
C SER A 174 -5.93 5.66 16.04
N LYS A 175 -6.00 5.79 17.37
CA LYS A 175 -5.13 5.03 18.28
C LYS A 175 -5.35 3.52 18.14
N ASP A 176 -6.60 3.10 17.98
CA ASP A 176 -6.98 1.69 17.84
C ASP A 176 -6.53 1.10 16.51
N LEU A 177 -6.75 1.83 15.42
CA LEU A 177 -6.22 1.43 14.12
C LEU A 177 -4.69 1.36 14.14
N GLY A 178 -4.02 2.34 14.75
CA GLY A 178 -2.56 2.28 14.92
C GLY A 178 -2.09 1.04 15.70
N LYS A 179 -2.81 0.64 16.75
CA LYS A 179 -2.53 -0.59 17.51
C LYS A 179 -2.72 -1.83 16.65
N PHE A 180 -3.78 -1.87 15.84
CA PHE A 180 -4.03 -2.93 14.88
C PHE A 180 -2.91 -3.03 13.82
N ILE A 181 -2.52 -1.90 13.20
CA ILE A 181 -1.46 -1.82 12.20
C ILE A 181 -0.16 -2.41 12.76
N ARG A 182 0.24 -2.03 13.97
CA ARG A 182 1.46 -2.57 14.59
C ARG A 182 1.38 -4.09 14.76
N ARG A 183 0.27 -4.61 15.32
CA ARG A 183 0.06 -6.06 15.46
C ARG A 183 0.12 -6.79 14.11
N TYR A 184 -0.53 -6.24 13.10
CA TYR A 184 -0.52 -6.77 11.73
C TYR A 184 0.91 -6.86 11.16
N ARG A 185 1.69 -5.77 11.32
CA ARG A 185 3.06 -5.68 10.84
C ARG A 185 4.00 -6.63 11.57
N TYR A 186 3.88 -6.75 12.89
CA TYR A 186 4.66 -7.71 13.67
C TYR A 186 4.38 -9.15 13.27
N LYS A 187 3.10 -9.54 13.12
CA LYS A 187 2.73 -10.89 12.64
C LYS A 187 3.41 -11.20 11.31
N HIS A 188 3.38 -10.27 10.36
CA HIS A 188 4.04 -10.42 9.07
C HIS A 188 5.58 -10.44 9.17
N PHE A 189 6.16 -9.69 10.10
CA PHE A 189 7.59 -9.69 10.34
C PHE A 189 8.07 -11.06 10.84
N PHE A 190 7.39 -11.64 11.83
CA PHE A 190 7.73 -12.95 12.38
C PHE A 190 7.50 -14.09 11.39
N ASN A 191 6.42 -14.05 10.60
CA ASN A 191 6.13 -15.06 9.58
C ASN A 191 7.16 -15.11 8.43
N ARG A 192 8.02 -14.10 8.29
CA ARG A 192 9.11 -14.09 7.29
C ARG A 192 10.43 -14.64 7.83
N ILE A 193 10.53 -14.81 9.14
CA ILE A 193 11.74 -15.27 9.85
C ILE A 193 11.59 -16.76 10.23
N SER A 194 10.36 -17.22 10.47
CA SER A 194 10.01 -18.64 10.58
C SER A 194 9.91 -19.29 9.20
#